data_AF-A0A2V5UUH0-F1
#
_entry.id   AF-A0A2V5UUH0-F1
#
_cell.length_a   1.000
_cell.length_b   1.000
_cell.length_c   1.000
_cell.angle_alpha   90.00
_cell.angle_beta   90.00
_cell.angle_gamma   90.00
#
_symmetry.space_group_name_H-M   'P 1'
#
loop_
_entity.id
_entity.type
_entity.pdbx_description
1 polymer ?
#
loop_
_entity_poly.entity_id
_entity_poly.type
_entity_poly.pdbx_seq_one_letter_code
_entity_poly.pdbx_strand_id
1 'polypeptide(L)'
;MWIRRLARLIAGANPNWDMLEVANGDVATVPSGERRRGPARSIIWVSLGSGTAKAMGLDPTIAAADPPLPLTSGMWIEAGQSGCTAVGSEDVPDWEILWRAIDKFHLGVASSVCDCIVRDAKREVQRLVVRGELLTAQTVESFDRLADVVVQRAGHAGLAVDPADPLLAACRMVAEAVHVPFVATPQPALAQHGYAGVVEIARSARLRVRRTLLRGEWWKDDGGPLVAWHGEARNPVALLRHGSRCYVMFDTRTGTQRPVDRSLAMELAPEAASFYPALPARPLRFRDLLTFSFRHATGNFLRIAFGVVVIGLLSLVTPLITEVLINSVIPRSELDQLAFCALALTTTTIAVASIQTMQGLAMLRVEGTMDWKLQAAVIDRMLRLPTSMFREYTVGDFVDRSMGIDAARRVFTGRALRSMMAGLFAWFSIGLMLYYDVRLGLIALLLTLVRAFLITAVSAIRLYHEHKYFSHQGKISGFVLQLIAGIGKLRVADAIPRALGVWSRQFSTQKRNFLASQRASNALGVFEAAYPLIATLIIFAAATFLKSKLLQDVGGFLAFFAAFGQAMASIGALASGISESLTAIPHITRLRPLISGATGLSDERKSPG
;
A
#
# COMPACT_ATOMS: atom_id res chain seq x y z
N MET A 1 -51.32 -3.51 32.22
CA MET A 1 -50.24 -4.00 31.33
C MET A 1 -49.51 -2.88 30.59
N TRP A 2 -50.21 -1.88 30.03
CA TRP A 2 -49.60 -0.77 29.28
C TRP A 2 -48.77 0.21 30.16
N ILE A 3 -49.23 0.50 31.38
CA ILE A 3 -48.51 1.34 32.37
C ILE A 3 -47.07 0.85 32.57
N ARG A 4 -46.89 -0.48 32.71
CA ARG A 4 -45.57 -1.11 32.87
C ARG A 4 -44.67 -0.97 31.64
N ARG A 5 -45.24 -0.89 30.44
CA ARG A 5 -44.45 -0.67 29.20
C ARG A 5 -43.98 0.78 29.09
N LEU A 6 -44.85 1.74 29.40
CA LEU A 6 -44.47 3.17 29.41
C LEU A 6 -43.45 3.46 30.52
N ALA A 7 -43.60 2.87 31.69
CA ALA A 7 -42.64 2.98 32.79
C ALA A 7 -41.22 2.54 32.38
N ARG A 8 -41.08 1.42 31.65
CA ARG A 8 -39.76 0.96 31.14
C ARG A 8 -39.16 1.91 30.12
N LEU A 9 -39.98 2.55 29.30
CA LEU A 9 -39.52 3.49 28.28
C LEU A 9 -38.90 4.74 28.93
N ILE A 10 -39.46 5.18 30.05
CA ILE A 10 -38.98 6.35 30.82
C ILE A 10 -37.78 6.00 31.70
N ALA A 11 -37.79 4.82 32.34
CA ALA A 11 -36.74 4.44 33.32
C ALA A 11 -35.39 4.07 32.68
N GLY A 12 -35.34 3.84 31.36
CA GLY A 12 -34.13 3.42 30.65
C GLY A 12 -33.71 1.97 30.96
N ALA A 13 -32.58 1.54 30.39
CA ALA A 13 -32.16 0.13 30.40
C ALA A 13 -31.58 -0.38 31.74
N ASN A 14 -31.29 0.50 32.71
CA ASN A 14 -30.71 0.14 34.00
C ASN A 14 -31.34 0.96 35.15
N PRO A 15 -32.48 0.53 35.71
CA PRO A 15 -32.98 1.13 36.94
C PRO A 15 -32.04 0.76 38.10
N ASN A 16 -31.64 1.74 38.90
CA ASN A 16 -30.81 1.51 40.09
C ASN A 16 -31.67 0.87 41.19
N TRP A 17 -31.31 -0.34 41.65
CA TRP A 17 -32.16 -1.17 42.52
C TRP A 17 -31.98 -0.90 44.03
N ASP A 18 -31.06 -0.02 44.41
CA ASP A 18 -30.74 0.32 45.81
C ASP A 18 -31.78 1.21 46.53
N MET A 19 -32.95 1.44 45.93
CA MET A 19 -34.01 2.29 46.53
C MET A 19 -34.98 1.46 47.38
N LEU A 20 -35.44 2.02 48.50
CA LEU A 20 -36.45 1.41 49.36
C LEU A 20 -37.84 1.42 48.68
N GLU A 21 -38.61 0.34 48.84
CA GLU A 21 -39.97 0.24 48.29
C GLU A 21 -40.99 1.04 49.13
N VAL A 22 -42.04 1.56 48.49
CA VAL A 22 -43.20 2.15 49.19
C VAL A 22 -44.06 1.00 49.74
N ALA A 23 -44.35 1.02 51.05
CA ALA A 23 -45.18 0.01 51.71
C ALA A 23 -46.65 0.10 51.27
N ASN A 24 -47.32 -1.05 51.20
CA ASN A 24 -48.75 -1.15 50.92
C ASN A 24 -49.55 -0.99 52.23
N GLY A 25 -50.52 -0.08 52.28
CA GLY A 25 -51.41 0.15 53.42
C GLY A 25 -50.87 1.04 54.55
N ASP A 26 -49.54 1.16 54.71
CA ASP A 26 -48.93 1.99 55.75
C ASP A 26 -48.51 3.38 55.24
N VAL A 27 -48.66 4.40 56.10
CA VAL A 27 -48.20 5.76 55.82
C VAL A 27 -46.68 5.81 55.89
N ALA A 28 -46.01 5.86 54.73
CA ALA A 28 -44.56 5.99 54.64
C ALA A 28 -44.15 7.47 54.67
N THR A 29 -43.37 7.87 55.67
CA THR A 29 -42.70 9.18 55.68
C THR A 29 -41.45 9.12 54.81
N VAL A 30 -41.38 9.95 53.77
CA VAL A 30 -40.24 10.08 52.87
C VAL A 30 -39.52 11.40 53.17
N PRO A 31 -38.32 11.35 53.76
CA PRO A 31 -37.48 12.53 54.02
C PRO A 31 -37.16 13.29 52.73
N SER A 32 -36.88 14.59 52.86
CA SER A 32 -36.51 15.47 51.74
C SER A 32 -35.39 14.88 50.88
N GLY A 33 -35.60 14.77 49.57
CA GLY A 33 -34.61 14.27 48.61
C GLY A 33 -34.44 12.74 48.57
N GLU A 34 -35.13 12.00 49.44
CA GLU A 34 -35.09 10.53 49.42
C GLU A 34 -35.97 9.98 48.30
N ARG A 35 -35.51 8.87 47.70
CA ARG A 35 -36.19 8.19 46.60
C ARG A 35 -36.82 6.89 47.07
N ARG A 36 -38.10 6.70 46.77
CA ARG A 36 -38.81 5.44 47.02
C ARG A 36 -39.30 4.83 45.71
N ARG A 37 -39.06 3.53 45.52
CA ARG A 37 -39.41 2.81 44.30
C ARG A 37 -40.75 2.09 44.42
N GLY A 38 -41.39 1.88 43.27
CA GLY A 38 -42.54 0.99 43.16
C GLY A 38 -42.14 -0.50 43.26
N PRO A 39 -43.07 -1.38 43.63
CA PRO A 39 -42.83 -2.81 43.78
C PRO A 39 -42.48 -3.47 42.44
N ALA A 40 -41.71 -4.56 42.52
CA ALA A 40 -41.18 -5.24 41.33
C ALA A 40 -42.24 -6.02 40.52
N ARG A 41 -43.31 -6.49 41.17
CA ARG A 41 -44.28 -7.44 40.58
C ARG A 41 -45.73 -6.93 40.53
N SER A 42 -46.11 -5.92 41.29
CA SER A 42 -47.45 -5.31 41.30
C SER A 42 -47.43 -3.84 40.84
N ILE A 43 -48.61 -3.24 40.73
CA ILE A 43 -48.79 -1.79 40.55
C ILE A 43 -49.42 -1.31 41.84
N ILE A 44 -48.83 -0.29 42.47
CA ILE A 44 -49.42 0.39 43.62
C ILE A 44 -49.84 1.80 43.21
N TRP A 45 -50.98 2.23 43.71
CA TRP A 45 -51.48 3.59 43.57
C TRP A 45 -51.00 4.39 44.77
N VAL A 46 -50.11 5.34 44.53
CA VAL A 46 -49.53 6.16 45.60
C VAL A 46 -50.22 7.50 45.67
N SER A 47 -50.84 7.78 46.82
CA SER A 47 -51.37 9.09 47.19
C SER A 47 -50.43 9.78 48.17
N LEU A 48 -50.35 11.11 48.12
CA LEU A 48 -49.58 11.89 49.08
C LEU A 48 -50.50 12.42 50.18
N GLY A 49 -50.15 12.21 51.44
CA GLY A 49 -50.89 12.78 52.58
C GLY A 49 -50.47 14.20 52.90
N SER A 50 -49.21 14.56 52.64
CA SER A 50 -48.64 15.89 52.86
C SER A 50 -47.37 16.10 52.03
N GLY A 51 -47.07 17.34 51.68
CA GLY A 51 -45.88 17.72 50.90
C GLY A 51 -46.02 17.54 49.39
N THR A 52 -44.90 17.65 48.69
CA THR A 52 -44.81 17.48 47.23
C THR A 52 -43.80 16.41 46.86
N ALA A 53 -44.04 15.64 45.81
CA ALA A 53 -43.08 14.67 45.27
C ALA A 53 -42.94 14.78 43.75
N LYS A 54 -41.78 14.42 43.20
CA LYS A 54 -41.55 14.26 41.75
C LYS A 54 -41.47 12.79 41.40
N ALA A 55 -42.30 12.32 40.48
CA ALA A 55 -42.15 10.97 39.94
C ALA A 55 -41.05 10.95 38.88
N MET A 56 -40.04 10.10 39.04
CA MET A 56 -38.90 9.95 38.11
C MET A 56 -38.13 11.26 37.84
N GLY A 57 -38.21 12.23 38.75
CA GLY A 57 -37.69 13.59 38.53
C GLY A 57 -38.42 14.40 37.46
N LEU A 58 -39.62 13.96 37.05
CA LEU A 58 -40.45 14.57 35.99
C LEU A 58 -41.43 15.59 36.57
N ASP A 59 -41.79 16.57 35.74
CA ASP A 59 -42.86 17.53 35.99
C ASP A 59 -44.15 17.07 35.28
N PRO A 60 -45.34 17.27 35.90
CA PRO A 60 -45.60 18.08 37.09
C PRO A 60 -45.36 17.36 38.43
N THR A 61 -45.03 18.14 39.46
CA THR A 61 -44.98 17.69 40.85
C THR A 61 -46.35 17.17 41.31
N ILE A 62 -46.32 16.14 42.13
CA ILE A 62 -47.49 15.56 42.80
C ILE A 62 -47.61 16.27 44.15
N ALA A 63 -48.78 16.82 44.46
CA ALA A 63 -49.13 17.40 45.74
C ALA A 63 -50.16 16.54 46.48
N ALA A 64 -50.38 16.80 47.77
CA ALA A 64 -51.29 16.02 48.61
C ALA A 64 -52.77 15.98 48.13
N ALA A 65 -53.19 16.96 47.32
CA ALA A 65 -54.56 17.03 46.79
C ALA A 65 -54.73 16.35 45.41
N ASP A 66 -53.66 15.75 44.87
CA ASP A 66 -53.68 15.16 43.54
C ASP A 66 -54.18 13.71 43.51
N PRO A 67 -54.72 13.25 42.37
CA PRO A 67 -55.11 11.85 42.22
C PRO A 67 -53.89 10.91 42.35
N PRO A 68 -54.09 9.67 42.85
CA PRO A 68 -53.00 8.76 43.13
C PRO A 68 -52.26 8.34 41.85
N LEU A 69 -50.93 8.26 41.89
CA LEU A 69 -50.12 7.89 40.73
C LEU A 69 -49.77 6.40 40.74
N PRO A 70 -49.88 5.67 39.61
CA PRO A 70 -49.47 4.28 39.55
C PRO A 70 -47.94 4.17 39.54
N LEU A 71 -47.36 3.51 40.55
CA LEU A 71 -45.96 3.12 40.59
C LEU A 71 -45.81 1.63 40.29
N THR A 72 -44.83 1.31 39.45
CA THR A 72 -44.49 -0.06 39.04
C THR A 72 -42.98 -0.22 38.97
N SER A 73 -42.51 -1.44 38.69
CA SER A 73 -41.09 -1.79 38.59
C SER A 73 -40.30 -0.81 37.72
N GLY A 74 -39.27 -0.20 38.31
CA GLY A 74 -38.39 0.78 37.65
C GLY A 74 -38.82 2.23 37.82
N MET A 75 -40.00 2.50 38.40
CA MET A 75 -40.43 3.85 38.77
C MET A 75 -40.07 4.19 40.22
N TRP A 76 -39.78 5.46 40.46
CA TRP A 76 -39.53 6.00 41.80
C TRP A 76 -40.11 7.39 41.97
N ILE A 77 -40.36 7.78 43.21
CA ILE A 77 -40.75 9.13 43.62
C ILE A 77 -39.63 9.77 44.44
N GLU A 78 -39.32 11.05 44.17
CA GLU A 78 -38.46 11.90 45.01
C GLU A 78 -39.35 12.78 45.88
N ALA A 79 -39.12 12.80 47.18
CA ALA A 79 -39.74 13.82 48.01
C ALA A 79 -39.13 15.20 47.71
N GLY A 80 -39.98 16.22 47.62
CA GLY A 80 -39.56 17.62 47.52
C GLY A 80 -38.90 18.12 48.82
N GLN A 81 -38.51 19.40 48.84
CA GLN A 81 -37.68 19.97 49.91
C GLN A 81 -38.31 19.90 51.33
N SER A 82 -39.64 19.80 51.43
CA SER A 82 -40.36 19.68 52.70
C SER A 82 -40.53 18.24 53.20
N GLY A 83 -40.03 17.24 52.46
CA GLY A 83 -40.43 15.85 52.64
C GLY A 83 -41.88 15.59 52.18
N CYS A 84 -42.29 14.33 52.14
CA CYS A 84 -43.68 13.97 51.90
C CYS A 84 -44.12 12.71 52.66
N THR A 85 -45.41 12.58 52.92
CA THR A 85 -46.01 11.31 53.35
C THR A 85 -46.67 10.64 52.16
N ALA A 86 -46.32 9.40 51.88
CA ALA A 86 -46.84 8.62 50.77
C ALA A 86 -47.58 7.39 51.29
N VAL A 87 -48.78 7.14 50.77
CA VAL A 87 -49.60 5.97 51.09
C VAL A 87 -49.81 5.18 49.80
N GLY A 88 -49.30 3.95 49.76
CA GLY A 88 -49.50 3.02 48.66
C GLY A 88 -50.72 2.14 48.90
N SER A 89 -51.60 2.02 47.91
CA SER A 89 -52.70 1.04 47.90
C SER A 89 -52.61 0.15 46.65
N GLU A 90 -52.81 -1.15 46.82
CA GLU A 90 -52.98 -2.08 45.69
C GLU A 90 -54.40 -2.08 45.12
N ASP A 91 -55.38 -1.53 45.86
CA ASP A 91 -56.76 -1.42 45.39
C ASP A 91 -56.88 -0.36 44.29
N VAL A 92 -57.69 -0.66 43.28
CA VAL A 92 -57.95 0.25 42.18
C VAL A 92 -58.81 1.41 42.69
N PRO A 93 -58.41 2.68 42.48
CA PRO A 93 -59.22 3.84 42.85
C PRO A 93 -60.61 3.80 42.21
N ASP A 94 -61.57 4.48 42.84
CA ASP A 94 -62.91 4.67 42.30
C ASP A 94 -62.87 5.23 40.86
N TRP A 95 -63.87 4.86 40.07
CA TRP A 95 -63.92 5.11 38.63
C TRP A 95 -63.68 6.58 38.23
N GLU A 96 -64.20 7.54 38.99
CA GLU A 96 -64.00 8.98 38.71
C GLU A 96 -62.57 9.46 38.98
N ILE A 97 -61.89 8.89 39.97
CA ILE A 97 -60.52 9.25 40.37
C ILE A 97 -59.50 8.55 39.46
N LEU A 98 -59.81 7.32 39.04
CA LEU A 98 -58.96 6.50 38.18
C LEU A 98 -58.61 7.20 36.86
N TRP A 99 -59.60 7.81 36.18
CA TRP A 99 -59.35 8.49 34.91
C TRP A 99 -58.46 9.72 35.07
N ARG A 100 -58.68 10.51 36.13
CA ARG A 100 -57.83 11.68 36.45
C ARG A 100 -56.40 11.27 36.78
N ALA A 101 -56.22 10.16 37.48
CA ALA A 101 -54.91 9.58 37.78
C ALA A 101 -54.16 9.13 36.51
N ILE A 102 -54.87 8.46 35.59
CA ILE A 102 -54.32 7.98 34.32
C ILE A 102 -53.91 9.14 33.42
N ASP A 103 -54.74 10.18 33.30
CA ASP A 103 -54.42 11.36 32.49
C ASP A 103 -53.18 12.10 33.01
N LYS A 104 -53.07 12.24 34.33
CA LYS A 104 -51.88 12.83 34.95
C LYS A 104 -50.63 12.00 34.72
N PHE A 105 -50.74 10.67 34.76
CA PHE A 105 -49.65 9.76 34.40
C PHE A 105 -49.24 9.93 32.92
N HIS A 106 -50.19 9.98 31.99
CA HIS A 106 -49.91 10.20 30.56
C HIS A 106 -49.23 11.55 30.30
N LEU A 107 -49.66 12.61 30.96
CA LEU A 107 -49.04 13.94 30.85
C LEU A 107 -47.58 13.92 31.31
N GLY A 108 -47.28 13.26 32.44
CA GLY A 108 -45.92 13.08 32.92
C GLY A 108 -45.04 12.22 32.00
N VAL A 109 -45.62 11.21 31.36
CA VAL A 109 -44.92 10.41 30.34
C VAL A 109 -44.61 11.27 29.10
N ALA A 110 -45.57 12.05 28.63
CA ALA A 110 -45.41 12.90 27.46
C ALA A 110 -44.34 13.99 27.67
N SER A 111 -44.34 14.66 28.84
CA SER A 111 -43.30 15.64 29.19
C SER A 111 -41.90 15.01 29.22
N SER A 112 -41.78 13.80 29.78
CA SER A 112 -40.53 13.04 29.80
C SER A 112 -39.97 12.74 28.41
N VAL A 113 -40.83 12.30 27.49
CA VAL A 113 -40.44 11.99 26.12
C VAL A 113 -40.00 13.25 25.38
N CYS A 114 -40.73 14.36 25.54
CA CYS A 114 -40.33 15.65 24.99
C CYS A 114 -38.95 16.09 25.49
N ASP A 115 -38.69 16.00 26.80
CA ASP A 115 -37.39 16.38 27.37
C ASP A 115 -36.24 15.48 26.90
N CYS A 116 -36.52 14.19 26.64
CA CYS A 116 -35.55 13.26 26.08
C CYS A 116 -35.19 13.64 24.64
N ILE A 117 -36.19 13.91 23.80
CA ILE A 117 -36.00 14.34 22.41
C ILE A 117 -35.21 15.66 22.35
N VAL A 118 -35.54 16.64 23.21
CA VAL A 118 -34.83 17.93 23.26
C VAL A 118 -33.37 17.75 23.71
N ARG A 119 -33.11 16.87 24.68
CA ARG A 119 -31.74 16.56 25.12
C ARG A 119 -30.91 15.89 24.02
N ASP A 120 -31.49 14.96 23.28
CA ASP A 120 -30.80 14.29 22.18
C ASP A 120 -30.58 15.24 20.99
N ALA A 121 -31.54 16.11 20.67
CA ALA A 121 -31.34 17.16 19.66
C ALA A 121 -30.19 18.11 20.03
N LYS A 122 -30.09 18.54 21.29
CA LYS A 122 -28.97 19.38 21.76
C LYS A 122 -27.62 18.67 21.67
N ARG A 123 -27.57 17.38 22.01
CA ARG A 123 -26.34 16.56 21.88
C ARG A 123 -25.90 16.45 20.42
N GLU A 124 -26.84 16.27 19.50
CA GLU A 124 -26.53 16.15 18.08
C GLU A 124 -26.05 17.47 17.49
N VAL A 125 -26.64 18.61 17.90
CA VAL A 125 -26.15 19.95 17.52
C VAL A 125 -24.71 20.18 18.03
N GLN A 126 -24.42 19.87 19.30
CA GLN A 126 -23.04 19.99 19.83
C GLN A 126 -22.06 19.10 19.06
N ARG A 127 -22.47 17.89 18.68
CA ARG A 127 -21.65 16.98 17.88
C ARG A 127 -21.33 17.57 16.49
N LEU A 128 -22.30 18.22 15.86
CA LEU A 128 -22.12 18.87 14.56
C LEU A 128 -21.22 20.10 14.63
N VAL A 129 -21.32 20.91 15.70
CA VAL A 129 -20.44 22.07 15.91
C VAL A 129 -18.98 21.63 16.08
N VAL A 130 -18.71 20.65 16.94
CA VAL A 130 -17.36 20.11 17.15
C VAL A 130 -16.79 19.52 15.85
N ARG A 131 -17.63 18.84 15.05
CA ARG A 131 -17.24 18.33 13.73
C ARG A 131 -16.93 19.44 12.73
N GLY A 132 -17.71 20.53 12.75
CA GLY A 132 -17.50 21.71 11.93
C GLY A 132 -16.17 22.39 12.23
N GLU A 133 -15.87 22.62 13.50
CA GLU A 133 -14.62 23.24 13.97
C GLU A 133 -13.39 22.42 13.55
N LEU A 134 -13.46 21.10 13.71
CA LEU A 134 -12.42 20.15 13.25
C LEU A 134 -12.20 20.21 11.73
N LEU A 135 -13.27 20.33 10.94
CA LEU A 135 -13.18 20.45 9.49
C LEU A 135 -12.57 21.79 9.07
N THR A 136 -12.98 22.91 9.69
CA THR A 136 -12.38 24.22 9.42
C THR A 136 -10.89 24.25 9.74
N ALA A 137 -10.48 23.68 10.88
CA ALA A 137 -9.08 23.55 11.25
C ALA A 137 -8.29 22.70 10.23
N GLN A 138 -8.87 21.60 9.75
CA GLN A 138 -8.25 20.77 8.69
C GLN A 138 -8.17 21.49 7.34
N THR A 139 -9.17 22.30 6.97
CA THR A 139 -9.12 23.08 5.73
C THR A 139 -8.06 24.18 5.78
N VAL A 140 -7.92 24.90 6.89
CA VAL A 140 -6.88 25.92 7.04
C VAL A 140 -5.48 25.28 6.98
N GLU A 141 -5.28 24.13 7.64
CA GLU A 141 -4.02 23.37 7.57
C GLU A 141 -3.73 22.85 6.15
N SER A 142 -4.75 22.49 5.37
CA SER A 142 -4.56 22.02 3.99
C SER A 142 -4.32 23.16 2.99
N PHE A 143 -4.82 24.38 3.24
CA PHE A 143 -4.43 25.56 2.48
C PHE A 143 -2.99 26.02 2.79
N ASP A 144 -2.55 25.93 4.04
CA ASP A 144 -1.13 26.17 4.40
C ASP A 144 -0.19 25.17 3.71
N ARG A 145 -0.58 23.88 3.65
CA ARG A 145 0.18 22.86 2.89
C ARG A 145 0.19 23.09 1.39
N LEU A 146 -0.86 23.71 0.82
CA LEU A 146 -0.87 24.07 -0.60
C LEU A 146 0.00 25.31 -0.87
N ALA A 147 0.06 26.26 0.06
CA ALA A 147 0.98 27.39 0.00
C ALA A 147 2.45 26.92 0.06
N ASP A 148 2.77 25.96 0.94
CA ASP A 148 4.11 25.34 1.04
C ASP A 148 4.51 24.56 -0.23
N VAL A 149 3.55 23.92 -0.91
CA VAL A 149 3.84 23.15 -2.14
C VAL A 149 4.09 24.06 -3.35
N VAL A 150 3.58 25.29 -3.33
CA VAL A 150 3.80 26.26 -4.42
C VAL A 150 5.08 27.08 -4.21
N VAL A 151 5.56 27.20 -2.96
CA VAL A 151 6.74 28.00 -2.61
C VAL A 151 7.77 27.16 -1.85
N GLN A 152 8.58 26.37 -2.57
CA GLN A 152 10.05 26.33 -2.41
C GLN A 152 10.72 25.27 -3.29
N ARG A 153 11.05 25.68 -4.52
CA ARG A 153 12.32 25.33 -5.18
C ARG A 153 13.35 26.38 -4.75
N ALA A 154 14.10 26.13 -3.67
CA ALA A 154 15.40 26.78 -3.43
C ALA A 154 16.05 26.22 -2.15
N GLY A 155 17.22 25.57 -2.30
CA GLY A 155 18.24 25.47 -1.25
C GLY A 155 17.95 24.60 -0.02
N HIS A 156 18.84 23.68 0.30
CA HIS A 156 18.91 23.02 1.61
C HIS A 156 19.37 24.02 2.70
N ALA A 157 18.59 25.06 2.98
CA ALA A 157 18.91 26.10 3.95
C ALA A 157 17.88 26.10 5.10
N GLY A 158 18.35 25.69 6.29
CA GLY A 158 17.72 26.01 7.57
C GLY A 158 16.43 25.27 7.91
N LEU A 159 16.49 23.96 8.15
CA LEU A 159 15.45 23.29 8.94
C LEU A 159 15.48 23.89 10.36
N ALA A 160 14.42 24.60 10.73
CA ALA A 160 14.26 25.15 12.07
C ALA A 160 14.31 24.01 13.10
N VAL A 161 15.39 23.99 13.87
CA VAL A 161 15.57 23.06 15.01
C VAL A 161 14.57 23.49 16.07
N ASP A 162 13.55 22.68 16.32
CA ASP A 162 12.67 22.87 17.48
C ASP A 162 13.39 22.28 18.70
N PRO A 163 13.89 23.10 19.65
CA PRO A 163 14.76 22.63 20.73
C PRO A 163 14.01 21.85 21.83
N ALA A 164 12.69 21.73 21.74
CA ALA A 164 11.85 21.11 22.77
C ALA A 164 11.92 19.57 22.81
N ASP A 165 12.23 18.90 21.69
CA ASP A 165 12.43 17.44 21.65
C ASP A 165 13.45 17.02 20.55
N PRO A 166 14.73 16.79 20.93
CA PRO A 166 15.78 16.41 19.97
C PRO A 166 15.55 15.03 19.36
N LEU A 167 14.82 14.12 20.04
CA LEU A 167 14.49 12.80 19.49
C LEU A 167 13.44 12.92 18.38
N LEU A 168 12.42 13.75 18.60
CA LEU A 168 11.39 14.04 17.60
C LEU A 168 11.99 14.72 16.36
N ALA A 169 12.92 15.66 16.55
CA ALA A 169 13.63 16.32 15.45
C ALA A 169 14.48 15.32 14.62
N ALA A 170 15.21 14.41 15.27
CA ALA A 170 15.95 13.35 14.59
C ALA A 170 15.00 12.45 13.79
N CYS A 171 13.87 12.06 14.40
CA CYS A 171 12.87 11.22 13.76
C CYS A 171 12.25 11.90 12.54
N ARG A 172 11.94 13.20 12.63
CA ARG A 172 11.38 14.00 11.53
C ARG A 172 12.35 14.13 10.37
N MET A 173 13.62 14.45 10.62
CA MET A 173 14.65 14.53 9.58
C MET A 173 14.82 13.20 8.84
N VAL A 174 14.86 12.09 9.57
CA VAL A 174 14.97 10.75 8.98
C VAL A 174 13.68 10.39 8.22
N ALA A 175 12.50 10.75 8.73
CA ALA A 175 11.22 10.50 8.05
C ALA A 175 11.07 11.32 6.75
N GLU A 176 11.48 12.58 6.75
CA GLU A 176 11.51 13.45 5.56
C GLU A 176 12.51 12.93 4.52
N ALA A 177 13.68 12.47 4.94
CA ALA A 177 14.67 11.83 4.07
C ALA A 177 14.17 10.50 3.48
N VAL A 178 13.28 9.79 4.17
CA VAL A 178 12.58 8.59 3.66
C VAL A 178 11.29 8.98 2.90
N HIS A 179 11.01 10.27 2.73
CA HIS A 179 9.82 10.80 2.04
C HIS A 179 8.47 10.29 2.60
N VAL A 180 8.39 10.07 3.92
CA VAL A 180 7.12 9.69 4.57
C VAL A 180 6.52 10.93 5.23
N PRO A 181 5.22 11.23 5.02
CA PRO A 181 4.55 12.28 5.77
C PRO A 181 4.60 11.96 7.26
N PHE A 182 5.34 12.76 8.01
CA PHE A 182 5.49 12.63 9.45
C PHE A 182 4.52 13.60 10.13
N VAL A 183 3.40 13.08 10.63
CA VAL A 183 2.48 13.84 11.48
C VAL A 183 2.50 13.15 12.85
N ALA A 184 3.44 13.56 13.69
CA ALA A 184 3.45 13.17 15.10
C ALA A 184 2.91 14.35 15.92
N THR A 185 1.92 14.09 16.77
CA THR A 185 1.54 15.03 17.82
C THR A 185 2.65 15.11 18.85
N PRO A 186 3.12 16.31 19.26
CA PRO A 186 4.08 16.45 20.34
C PRO A 186 3.43 15.88 21.62
N GLN A 187 3.91 14.72 22.06
CA GLN A 187 3.53 14.15 23.35
C GLN A 187 4.55 14.59 24.40
N PRO A 188 4.11 15.17 25.53
CA PRO A 188 5.02 15.56 26.59
C PRO A 188 5.63 14.31 27.24
N ALA A 189 6.95 14.16 27.05
CA ALA A 189 7.90 13.41 27.86
C ALA A 189 7.44 12.04 28.41
N LEU A 190 7.84 10.97 27.71
CA LEU A 190 8.45 9.84 28.40
C LEU A 190 9.95 9.92 28.13
N ALA A 191 10.72 10.09 29.20
CA ALA A 191 12.18 10.22 29.25
C ALA A 191 12.92 8.95 28.78
N GLN A 192 12.57 8.41 27.61
CA GLN A 192 13.22 7.25 27.01
C GLN A 192 14.06 7.72 25.83
N HIS A 193 15.27 8.20 26.11
CA HIS A 193 16.31 8.53 25.13
C HIS A 193 16.85 7.30 24.38
N GLY A 194 16.18 6.15 24.46
CA GLY A 194 16.57 4.89 23.82
C GLY A 194 15.67 4.50 22.66
N TYR A 195 15.90 3.30 22.12
CA TYR A 195 15.14 2.75 21.00
C TYR A 195 13.62 2.71 21.24
N ALA A 196 13.18 2.53 22.48
CA ALA A 196 11.77 2.48 22.85
C ALA A 196 11.02 3.80 22.58
N GLY A 197 11.65 4.96 22.82
CA GLY A 197 11.07 6.26 22.48
C GLY A 197 10.90 6.45 20.97
N VAL A 198 11.87 5.98 20.17
CA VAL A 198 11.76 5.98 18.70
C VAL A 198 10.60 5.10 18.23
N VAL A 199 10.38 3.95 18.88
CA VAL A 199 9.26 3.05 18.56
C VAL A 199 7.91 3.70 18.87
N GLU A 200 7.81 4.47 19.95
CA GLU A 200 6.58 5.17 20.35
C GLU A 200 6.27 6.34 19.41
N ILE A 201 7.26 7.17 19.09
CA ILE A 201 7.16 8.24 18.10
C ILE A 201 6.76 7.66 16.74
N ALA A 202 7.44 6.60 16.29
CA ALA A 202 7.09 5.93 15.05
C ALA A 202 5.68 5.32 15.08
N ARG A 203 5.24 4.75 16.21
CA ARG A 203 3.88 4.21 16.37
C ARG A 203 2.84 5.31 16.24
N SER A 204 3.07 6.49 16.82
CA SER A 204 2.20 7.67 16.69
C SER A 204 2.12 8.16 15.24
N ALA A 205 3.26 8.18 14.54
CA ALA A 205 3.36 8.52 13.11
C ALA A 205 2.96 7.35 12.17
N ARG A 206 2.48 6.22 12.72
CA ARG A 206 2.16 4.96 12.02
C ARG A 206 3.29 4.40 11.13
N LEU A 207 4.52 4.73 11.48
CA LEU A 207 5.75 4.20 10.90
C LEU A 207 6.11 2.86 11.55
N ARG A 208 6.72 1.97 10.76
CA ARG A 208 7.36 0.76 11.29
C ARG A 208 8.84 1.05 11.51
N VAL A 209 9.38 0.56 12.63
CA VAL A 209 10.79 0.72 12.99
C VAL A 209 11.49 -0.63 12.91
N ARG A 210 12.70 -0.64 12.37
CA ARG A 210 13.63 -1.77 12.51
C ARG A 210 14.88 -1.32 13.27
N ARG A 211 15.25 -2.13 14.26
CA ARG A 211 16.54 -2.05 14.95
C ARG A 211 17.63 -2.57 14.01
N THR A 212 18.62 -1.73 13.76
CA THR A 212 19.78 -2.02 12.94
C THR A 212 21.01 -1.94 13.83
N LEU A 213 21.86 -2.96 13.80
CA LEU A 213 23.12 -2.95 14.52
C LEU A 213 24.20 -2.37 13.63
N LEU A 214 24.82 -1.27 14.06
CA LEU A 214 25.93 -0.61 13.39
C LEU A 214 27.22 -1.41 13.70
N ARG A 215 27.55 -2.40 12.86
CA ARG A 215 28.74 -3.25 13.01
C ARG A 215 29.71 -3.05 11.86
N GLY A 216 31.01 -3.10 12.14
CA GLY A 216 32.06 -2.99 11.12
C GLY A 216 32.04 -1.63 10.41
N GLU A 217 32.30 -1.64 9.10
CA GLU A 217 32.34 -0.43 8.26
C GLU A 217 30.97 -0.03 7.69
N TRP A 218 29.93 -0.07 8.52
CA TRP A 218 28.52 0.16 8.12
C TRP A 218 28.30 1.48 7.36
N TRP A 219 29.13 2.50 7.60
CA TRP A 219 29.04 3.81 6.93
C TRP A 219 29.43 3.76 5.45
N LYS A 220 30.10 2.69 4.98
CA LYS A 220 30.40 2.46 3.56
C LYS A 220 29.22 1.81 2.84
N ASP A 221 28.41 1.04 3.56
CA ASP A 221 27.24 0.35 3.04
C ASP A 221 26.01 1.27 3.01
N ASP A 222 25.01 0.90 2.22
CA ASP A 222 23.78 1.69 2.07
C ASP A 222 22.67 1.10 2.94
N GLY A 223 22.58 1.61 4.16
CA GLY A 223 21.54 1.24 5.14
C GLY A 223 20.30 2.13 5.08
N GLY A 224 20.27 3.14 4.19
CA GLY A 224 19.27 4.21 4.19
C GLY A 224 19.44 5.22 5.34
N PRO A 225 18.49 6.15 5.51
CA PRO A 225 18.45 7.09 6.64
C PRO A 225 18.27 6.37 7.98
N LEU A 226 19.03 6.77 9.00
CA LEU A 226 19.06 6.12 10.31
C LEU A 226 18.96 7.15 11.43
N VAL A 227 18.22 6.83 12.49
CA VAL A 227 18.33 7.49 13.79
C VAL A 227 19.36 6.70 14.60
N ALA A 228 20.41 7.36 15.08
CA ALA A 228 21.43 6.76 15.93
C ALA A 228 21.61 7.58 17.20
N TRP A 229 22.47 7.10 18.09
CA TRP A 229 22.78 7.78 19.35
C TRP A 229 24.28 8.07 19.45
N HIS A 230 24.64 9.30 19.79
CA HIS A 230 26.03 9.76 19.92
C HIS A 230 26.44 9.92 21.39
N GLY A 231 27.63 9.39 21.73
CA GLY A 231 28.24 9.51 23.05
C GLY A 231 27.59 8.67 24.16
N GLU A 232 28.18 8.70 25.36
CA GLU A 232 27.71 7.95 26.54
C GLU A 232 26.32 8.38 27.00
N ALA A 233 25.98 9.67 26.79
CA ALA A 233 24.66 10.24 27.10
C ALA A 233 23.55 9.79 26.12
N ARG A 234 23.88 9.04 25.06
CA ARG A 234 22.97 8.62 23.99
C ARG A 234 22.15 9.78 23.42
N ASN A 235 22.83 10.77 22.88
CA ASN A 235 22.15 11.91 22.23
C ASN A 235 21.59 11.48 20.87
N PRO A 236 20.30 11.73 20.57
CA PRO A 236 19.70 11.30 19.31
C PRO A 236 20.22 12.13 18.13
N VAL A 237 20.79 11.44 17.14
CA VAL A 237 21.34 12.05 15.92
C VAL A 237 20.70 11.42 14.68
N ALA A 238 20.52 12.22 13.64
CA ALA A 238 20.08 11.72 12.34
C ALA A 238 21.29 11.46 11.44
N LEU A 239 21.40 10.25 10.92
CA LEU A 239 22.41 9.88 9.94
C LEU A 239 21.73 9.88 8.57
N LEU A 240 22.02 10.92 7.78
CA LEU A 240 21.50 11.10 6.44
C LEU A 240 22.61 10.87 5.42
N ARG A 241 22.29 10.26 4.30
CA ARG A 241 23.28 9.99 3.26
C ARG A 241 23.42 11.18 2.34
N HIS A 242 24.63 11.70 2.21
CA HIS A 242 24.95 12.77 1.26
C HIS A 242 25.62 12.14 0.02
N GLY A 243 24.87 12.06 -1.09
CA GLY A 243 25.32 11.39 -2.32
C GLY A 243 25.46 9.87 -2.17
N SER A 244 26.36 9.25 -2.97
CA SER A 244 26.49 7.79 -3.02
C SER A 244 27.56 7.18 -2.10
N ARG A 245 28.29 7.97 -1.31
CA ARG A 245 29.49 7.50 -0.59
C ARG A 245 29.61 7.86 0.89
N CYS A 246 28.93 8.89 1.40
CA CYS A 246 29.17 9.35 2.76
C CYS A 246 27.86 9.54 3.54
N TYR A 247 27.85 9.07 4.78
CA TYR A 247 26.85 9.49 5.75
C TYR A 247 27.29 10.81 6.37
N VAL A 248 26.31 11.68 6.63
CA VAL A 248 26.48 12.92 7.38
C VAL A 248 25.61 12.77 8.62
N MET A 249 26.23 12.94 9.77
CA MET A 249 25.56 13.04 11.05
C MET A 249 25.04 14.47 11.23
N PHE A 250 23.75 14.58 11.49
CA PHE A 250 23.07 15.79 11.88
C PHE A 250 22.78 15.70 13.37
N ASP A 251 23.47 16.53 14.15
CA ASP A 251 23.20 16.67 15.58
C ASP A 251 22.00 17.61 15.76
N THR A 252 20.93 17.07 16.36
CA THR A 252 19.66 17.77 16.58
C THR A 252 19.74 18.84 17.65
N ARG A 253 20.74 18.78 18.54
CA ARG A 253 20.90 19.74 19.63
C ARG A 253 21.76 20.93 19.23
N THR A 254 22.79 20.68 18.43
CA THR A 254 23.75 21.72 18.02
C THR A 254 23.51 22.22 16.59
N GLY A 255 22.67 21.55 15.81
CA GLY A 255 22.47 21.85 14.39
C GLY A 255 23.72 21.58 13.53
N THR A 256 24.75 20.95 14.09
CA THR A 256 26.01 20.72 13.39
C THR A 256 25.94 19.50 12.48
N GLN A 257 26.55 19.63 11.31
CA GLN A 257 26.67 18.56 10.32
C GLN A 257 28.12 18.06 10.30
N ARG A 258 28.33 16.76 10.46
CA ARG A 258 29.67 16.15 10.40
C ARG A 258 29.66 14.91 9.50
N PRO A 259 30.62 14.76 8.57
CA PRO A 259 30.75 13.51 7.82
C PRO A 259 31.11 12.37 8.78
N VAL A 260 30.49 11.20 8.56
CA VAL A 260 30.74 10.01 9.36
C VAL A 260 32.02 9.34 8.87
N ASP A 261 33.12 9.63 9.58
CA ASP A 261 34.39 8.94 9.45
C ASP A 261 34.53 7.81 10.48
N ARG A 262 35.59 7.01 10.35
CA ARG A 262 35.84 5.85 11.23
C ARG A 262 35.87 6.22 12.72
N SER A 263 36.40 7.40 13.08
CA SER A 263 36.41 7.91 14.45
C SER A 263 34.99 8.18 14.95
N LEU A 264 34.19 8.93 14.18
CA LEU A 264 32.80 9.25 14.53
C LEU A 264 31.91 8.00 14.58
N ALA A 265 32.18 7.02 13.71
CA ALA A 265 31.47 5.74 13.70
C ALA A 265 31.69 4.90 14.96
N MET A 266 32.83 5.05 15.65
CA MET A 266 33.12 4.39 16.92
C MET A 266 32.52 5.11 18.13
N GLU A 267 32.26 6.42 18.01
CA GLU A 267 31.58 7.23 19.04
C GLU A 267 30.05 7.04 19.05
N LEU A 268 29.50 6.47 17.97
CA LEU A 268 28.09 6.15 17.86
C LEU A 268 27.77 4.84 18.60
N ALA A 269 26.62 4.81 19.26
CA ALA A 269 26.10 3.60 19.86
C ALA A 269 25.91 2.52 18.77
N PRO A 270 26.12 1.23 19.10
CA PRO A 270 26.02 0.13 18.13
C PRO A 270 24.58 -0.14 17.67
N GLU A 271 23.59 0.58 18.19
CA GLU A 271 22.19 0.44 17.85
C GLU A 271 21.73 1.66 17.06
N ALA A 272 20.95 1.43 16.01
CA ALA A 272 20.26 2.46 15.25
C ALA A 272 18.83 2.03 14.95
N ALA A 273 17.95 3.01 14.74
CA ALA A 273 16.60 2.81 14.27
C ALA A 273 16.49 3.25 12.81
N SER A 274 16.01 2.35 11.96
CA SER A 274 15.64 2.65 10.58
C SER A 274 14.12 2.73 10.47
N PHE A 275 13.61 3.74 9.77
CA PHE A 275 12.18 3.82 9.46
C PHE A 275 11.87 3.09 8.16
N TYR A 276 10.80 2.29 8.20
CA TYR A 276 10.25 1.69 7.01
C TYR A 276 9.05 2.50 6.50
N PRO A 277 9.07 2.88 5.21
CA PRO A 277 7.91 3.50 4.62
C PRO A 277 6.80 2.44 4.48
N ALA A 278 5.68 2.66 5.18
CA ALA A 278 4.50 1.81 5.07
C ALA A 278 3.66 2.22 3.85
N LEU A 279 3.03 1.25 3.20
CA LEU A 279 2.06 1.54 2.13
C LEU A 279 0.85 2.28 2.74
N PRO A 280 0.41 3.41 2.15
CA PRO A 280 -0.66 4.20 2.75
C PRO A 280 -1.98 3.41 2.81
N ALA A 281 -2.77 3.64 3.85
CA ALA A 281 -4.01 2.90 4.15
C ALA A 281 -5.15 3.11 3.12
N ARG A 282 -4.96 4.06 2.19
CA ARG A 282 -5.87 4.31 1.06
C ARG A 282 -5.92 3.13 0.08
N PRO A 283 -6.99 3.01 -0.73
CA PRO A 283 -7.01 2.10 -1.88
C PRO A 283 -5.91 2.51 -2.85
N LEU A 284 -4.94 1.63 -3.05
CA LEU A 284 -3.77 1.90 -3.89
C LEU A 284 -4.02 1.46 -5.32
N ARG A 285 -3.61 2.29 -6.28
CA ARG A 285 -3.48 1.86 -7.67
C ARG A 285 -2.08 1.33 -7.91
N PHE A 286 -1.93 0.49 -8.93
CA PHE A 286 -0.63 -0.06 -9.32
C PHE A 286 0.42 1.02 -9.63
N ARG A 287 -0.03 2.17 -10.16
CA ARG A 287 0.83 3.34 -10.40
C ARG A 287 1.41 3.93 -9.11
N ASP A 288 0.67 3.91 -8.01
CA ASP A 288 1.13 4.45 -6.73
C ASP A 288 2.26 3.60 -6.13
N LEU A 289 2.22 2.28 -6.34
CA LEU A 289 3.31 1.36 -5.98
C LEU A 289 4.56 1.63 -6.83
N LEU A 290 4.35 1.97 -8.10
CA LEU A 290 5.41 2.31 -9.04
C LEU A 290 6.11 3.62 -8.65
N THR A 291 5.33 4.68 -8.40
CA THR A 291 5.86 5.99 -7.99
C THR A 291 6.60 5.90 -6.65
N PHE A 292 6.06 5.12 -5.71
CA PHE A 292 6.73 4.82 -4.44
C PHE A 292 8.08 4.13 -4.66
N SER A 293 8.16 3.23 -5.62
CA SER A 293 9.38 2.48 -5.93
C SER A 293 10.44 3.34 -6.65
N PHE A 294 10.04 4.14 -7.63
CA PHE A 294 10.95 5.01 -8.39
C PHE A 294 11.49 6.18 -7.56
N ARG A 295 10.71 6.73 -6.62
CA ARG A 295 11.14 7.84 -5.75
C ARG A 295 12.32 7.49 -4.84
N HIS A 296 12.51 6.20 -4.52
CA HIS A 296 13.60 5.72 -3.67
C HIS A 296 14.81 5.17 -4.46
N ALA A 297 14.79 5.23 -5.80
CA ALA A 297 15.84 4.68 -6.68
C ALA A 297 16.58 5.76 -7.52
N THR A 298 16.40 7.04 -7.17
CA THR A 298 16.73 8.21 -8.03
C THR A 298 18.23 8.40 -8.31
N GLY A 299 19.14 7.88 -7.48
CA GLY A 299 20.59 7.99 -7.69
C GLY A 299 21.15 7.11 -8.83
N ASN A 300 20.45 6.04 -9.22
CA ASN A 300 20.96 5.08 -10.21
C ASN A 300 20.45 5.33 -11.63
N PHE A 301 19.33 6.03 -11.80
CA PHE A 301 18.69 6.18 -13.11
C PHE A 301 19.56 6.98 -14.09
N LEU A 302 20.22 8.04 -13.62
CA LEU A 302 21.12 8.85 -14.45
C LEU A 302 22.35 8.05 -14.92
N ARG A 303 22.92 7.22 -14.05
CA ARG A 303 24.06 6.33 -14.39
C ARG A 303 23.66 5.27 -15.41
N ILE A 304 22.46 4.70 -15.25
CA ILE A 304 21.90 3.73 -16.20
C ILE A 304 21.69 4.41 -17.55
N ALA A 305 21.02 5.57 -17.58
CA ALA A 305 20.76 6.33 -18.80
C ALA A 305 22.05 6.70 -19.55
N PHE A 306 23.06 7.22 -18.83
CA PHE A 306 24.37 7.50 -19.40
C PHE A 306 25.00 6.24 -20.01
N GLY A 307 24.95 5.10 -19.30
CA GLY A 307 25.47 3.83 -19.82
C GLY A 307 24.77 3.37 -21.10
N VAL A 308 23.46 3.61 -21.28
CA VAL A 308 22.76 3.26 -22.53
C VAL A 308 23.28 4.07 -23.70
N VAL A 309 23.45 5.38 -23.51
CA VAL A 309 23.96 6.26 -24.56
C VAL A 309 25.37 5.85 -24.96
N VAL A 310 26.25 5.60 -23.98
CA VAL A 310 27.62 5.16 -24.25
C VAL A 310 27.66 3.81 -24.97
N ILE A 311 26.84 2.82 -24.55
CA ILE A 311 26.74 1.53 -25.25
C ILE A 311 26.21 1.73 -26.68
N GLY A 312 25.20 2.58 -26.88
CA GLY A 312 24.65 2.89 -28.19
C GLY A 312 25.67 3.52 -29.15
N LEU A 313 26.54 4.39 -28.64
CA LEU A 313 27.66 4.93 -29.42
C LEU A 313 28.71 3.84 -29.71
N LEU A 314 29.10 3.05 -28.70
CA LEU A 314 30.08 1.98 -28.85
C LEU A 314 29.61 0.89 -29.83
N SER A 315 28.30 0.66 -29.97
CA SER A 315 27.81 -0.32 -30.96
C SER A 315 28.02 0.08 -32.40
N LEU A 316 28.15 1.37 -32.69
CA LEU A 316 28.43 1.86 -34.04
C LEU A 316 29.85 1.49 -34.48
N VAL A 317 30.76 1.28 -33.52
CA VAL A 317 32.15 0.93 -33.80
C VAL A 317 32.25 -0.36 -34.61
N THR A 318 31.42 -1.36 -34.34
CA THR A 318 31.48 -2.65 -35.07
C THR A 318 31.14 -2.49 -36.56
N PRO A 319 30.01 -1.89 -36.96
CA PRO A 319 29.75 -1.53 -38.35
C PRO A 319 30.86 -0.68 -39.00
N LEU A 320 31.30 0.41 -38.35
CA LEU A 320 32.30 1.32 -38.92
C LEU A 320 33.66 0.63 -39.14
N ILE A 321 34.11 -0.18 -38.19
CA ILE A 321 35.35 -0.95 -38.36
C ILE A 321 35.17 -1.99 -39.47
N THR A 322 33.98 -2.60 -39.60
CA THR A 322 33.71 -3.55 -40.70
C THR A 322 33.84 -2.89 -42.07
N GLU A 323 33.33 -1.66 -42.22
CA GLU A 323 33.50 -0.87 -43.45
C GLU A 323 34.98 -0.64 -43.78
N VAL A 324 35.73 -0.07 -42.83
CA VAL A 324 37.15 0.26 -42.98
C VAL A 324 37.99 -0.98 -43.27
N LEU A 325 37.69 -2.08 -42.56
CA LEU A 325 38.39 -3.36 -42.70
C LEU A 325 38.28 -3.91 -44.13
N ILE A 326 37.07 -3.92 -44.68
CA ILE A 326 36.79 -4.48 -46.01
C ILE A 326 37.28 -3.55 -47.12
N ASN A 327 37.11 -2.24 -46.97
CA ASN A 327 37.41 -1.29 -48.04
C ASN A 327 38.88 -0.88 -48.13
N SER A 328 39.57 -0.79 -46.99
CA SER A 328 40.92 -0.22 -46.94
C SER A 328 41.97 -1.21 -46.45
N VAL A 329 41.73 -1.88 -45.32
CA VAL A 329 42.75 -2.69 -44.64
C VAL A 329 43.06 -3.98 -45.39
N ILE A 330 42.02 -4.75 -45.75
CA ILE A 330 42.19 -6.03 -46.44
C ILE A 330 42.80 -5.84 -47.85
N PRO A 331 42.32 -4.93 -48.71
CA PRO A 331 42.89 -4.76 -50.04
C PRO A 331 44.34 -4.28 -50.04
N ARG A 332 44.73 -3.46 -49.05
CA ARG A 332 46.10 -2.94 -48.93
C ARG A 332 47.06 -3.88 -48.20
N SER A 333 46.55 -4.98 -47.63
CA SER A 333 47.32 -5.93 -46.82
C SER A 333 48.13 -5.28 -45.68
N GLU A 334 47.60 -4.19 -45.11
CA GLU A 334 48.24 -3.45 -44.02
C GLU A 334 47.98 -4.17 -42.68
N LEU A 335 48.84 -5.13 -42.35
CA LEU A 335 48.71 -5.94 -41.12
C LEU A 335 48.73 -5.10 -39.83
N ASP A 336 49.43 -3.97 -39.84
CA ASP A 336 49.44 -3.04 -38.71
C ASP A 336 48.04 -2.43 -38.47
N GLN A 337 47.38 -1.96 -39.53
CA GLN A 337 46.01 -1.43 -39.43
C GLN A 337 45.01 -2.52 -39.03
N LEU A 338 45.20 -3.75 -39.51
CA LEU A 338 44.40 -4.90 -39.09
C LEU A 338 44.51 -5.15 -37.58
N ALA A 339 45.73 -5.09 -37.03
CA ALA A 339 45.97 -5.22 -35.59
C ALA A 339 45.29 -4.09 -34.80
N PHE A 340 45.34 -2.85 -35.29
CA PHE A 340 44.62 -1.72 -34.67
C PHE A 340 43.09 -1.91 -34.69
N CYS A 341 42.51 -2.39 -35.80
CA CYS A 341 41.08 -2.70 -35.87
C CYS A 341 40.70 -3.81 -34.88
N ALA A 342 41.51 -4.88 -34.78
CA ALA A 342 41.28 -5.97 -33.84
C ALA A 342 41.37 -5.49 -32.38
N LEU A 343 42.37 -4.66 -32.05
CA LEU A 343 42.51 -4.04 -30.74
C LEU A 343 41.30 -3.17 -30.42
N ALA A 344 40.87 -2.31 -31.35
CA ALA A 344 39.73 -1.41 -31.17
C ALA A 344 38.42 -2.18 -30.93
N LEU A 345 38.15 -3.26 -31.70
CA LEU A 345 36.99 -4.14 -31.48
C LEU A 345 37.06 -4.84 -30.12
N THR A 346 38.26 -5.29 -29.71
CA THR A 346 38.47 -5.96 -28.42
C THR A 346 38.21 -5.00 -27.26
N THR A 347 38.81 -3.80 -27.30
CA THR A 347 38.60 -2.74 -26.28
C THR A 347 37.14 -2.31 -26.23
N THR A 348 36.47 -2.17 -27.38
CA THR A 348 35.04 -1.84 -27.46
C THR A 348 34.19 -2.92 -26.79
N THR A 349 34.47 -4.20 -27.07
CA THR A 349 33.74 -5.33 -26.50
C THR A 349 33.92 -5.37 -24.97
N ILE A 350 35.14 -5.17 -24.47
CA ILE A 350 35.43 -5.10 -23.04
C ILE A 350 34.70 -3.91 -22.38
N ALA A 351 34.71 -2.74 -23.03
CA ALA A 351 33.99 -1.55 -22.54
C ALA A 351 32.48 -1.80 -22.46
N VAL A 352 31.87 -2.34 -23.52
CA VAL A 352 30.44 -2.69 -23.55
C VAL A 352 30.10 -3.72 -22.47
N ALA A 353 30.89 -4.79 -22.33
CA ALA A 353 30.68 -5.81 -21.30
C ALA A 353 30.79 -5.24 -19.87
N SER A 354 31.74 -4.33 -19.64
CA SER A 354 31.92 -3.66 -18.35
C SER A 354 30.72 -2.77 -17.99
N ILE A 355 30.23 -1.98 -18.95
CA ILE A 355 29.06 -1.11 -18.74
C ILE A 355 27.79 -1.96 -18.55
N GLN A 356 27.60 -3.03 -19.34
CA GLN A 356 26.48 -3.96 -19.16
C GLN A 356 26.50 -4.64 -17.79
N THR A 357 27.69 -5.01 -17.30
CA THR A 357 27.85 -5.58 -15.95
C THR A 357 27.50 -4.54 -14.87
N MET A 358 27.99 -3.29 -15.01
CA MET A 358 27.62 -2.19 -14.13
C MET A 358 26.10 -1.98 -14.11
N GLN A 359 25.45 -1.98 -15.28
CA GLN A 359 24.00 -1.85 -15.40
C GLN A 359 23.27 -3.03 -14.75
N GLY A 360 23.76 -4.26 -14.94
CA GLY A 360 23.22 -5.46 -14.30
C GLY A 360 23.28 -5.37 -12.77
N LEU A 361 24.42 -4.93 -12.21
CA LEU A 361 24.58 -4.73 -10.76
C LEU A 361 23.71 -3.59 -10.23
N ALA A 362 23.62 -2.48 -10.96
CA ALA A 362 22.75 -1.36 -10.61
C ALA A 362 21.28 -1.80 -10.60
N MET A 363 20.87 -2.59 -11.60
CA MET A 363 19.53 -3.15 -11.69
C MET A 363 19.25 -4.11 -10.54
N LEU A 364 20.19 -5.00 -10.23
CA LEU A 364 20.08 -5.93 -9.10
C LEU A 364 19.93 -5.21 -7.76
N ARG A 365 20.63 -4.07 -7.58
CA ARG A 365 20.50 -3.25 -6.37
C ARG A 365 19.12 -2.59 -6.26
N VAL A 366 18.61 -2.07 -7.38
CA VAL A 366 17.25 -1.50 -7.45
C VAL A 366 16.22 -2.61 -7.16
N GLU A 367 16.35 -3.77 -7.81
CA GLU A 367 15.50 -4.94 -7.62
C GLU A 367 15.48 -5.43 -6.18
N GLY A 368 16.65 -5.58 -5.57
CA GLY A 368 16.79 -6.05 -4.19
C GLY A 368 16.18 -5.06 -3.19
N THR A 369 16.44 -3.76 -3.35
CA THR A 369 15.88 -2.72 -2.48
C THR A 369 14.36 -2.66 -2.58
N MET A 370 13.81 -2.86 -3.78
CA MET A 370 12.38 -2.91 -4.01
C MET A 370 11.75 -4.19 -3.46
N ASP A 371 12.43 -5.34 -3.56
CA ASP A 371 11.90 -6.65 -3.13
C ASP A 371 11.54 -6.64 -1.65
N TRP A 372 12.52 -6.35 -0.81
CA TRP A 372 12.34 -6.50 0.63
C TRP A 372 11.36 -5.45 1.18
N LYS A 373 11.35 -4.23 0.61
CA LYS A 373 10.41 -3.16 1.01
C LYS A 373 8.99 -3.50 0.62
N LEU A 374 8.78 -3.93 -0.63
CA LEU A 374 7.45 -4.20 -1.16
C LEU A 374 6.85 -5.45 -0.52
N GLN A 375 7.65 -6.51 -0.34
CA GLN A 375 7.20 -7.75 0.29
C GLN A 375 6.80 -7.52 1.76
N ALA A 376 7.61 -6.79 2.54
CA ALA A 376 7.29 -6.46 3.92
C ALA A 376 6.00 -5.62 4.02
N ALA A 377 5.85 -4.62 3.15
CA ALA A 377 4.68 -3.74 3.16
C ALA A 377 3.39 -4.46 2.71
N VAL A 378 3.48 -5.41 1.76
CA VAL A 378 2.35 -6.24 1.37
C VAL A 378 1.92 -7.13 2.52
N ILE A 379 2.84 -7.83 3.17
CA ILE A 379 2.49 -8.73 4.28
C ILE A 379 1.84 -7.93 5.41
N ASP A 380 2.38 -6.76 5.77
CA ASP A 380 1.75 -5.87 6.75
C ASP A 380 0.32 -5.47 6.32
N ARG A 381 0.09 -5.17 5.04
CA ARG A 381 -1.26 -4.85 4.53
C ARG A 381 -2.19 -6.06 4.55
N MET A 382 -1.73 -7.24 4.14
CA MET A 382 -2.52 -8.47 4.15
C MET A 382 -3.01 -8.80 5.57
N LEU A 383 -2.16 -8.60 6.58
CA LEU A 383 -2.52 -8.79 7.99
C LEU A 383 -3.53 -7.77 8.53
N ARG A 384 -3.69 -6.61 7.86
CA ARG A 384 -4.66 -5.55 8.22
C ARG A 384 -5.97 -5.60 7.43
N LEU A 385 -6.14 -6.58 6.54
CA LEU A 385 -7.36 -6.73 5.77
C LEU A 385 -8.54 -7.16 6.67
N PRO A 386 -9.77 -6.69 6.37
CA PRO A 386 -10.95 -7.07 7.14
C PRO A 386 -11.24 -8.59 7.03
N THR A 387 -11.80 -9.16 8.09
CA THR A 387 -12.11 -10.60 8.19
C THR A 387 -13.10 -11.11 7.15
N SER A 388 -13.87 -10.23 6.52
CA SER A 388 -14.78 -10.56 5.40
C SER A 388 -14.02 -11.09 4.18
N MET A 389 -12.89 -10.48 3.83
CA MET A 389 -12.05 -10.90 2.69
C MET A 389 -11.48 -12.30 2.88
N PHE A 390 -11.17 -12.69 4.12
CA PHE A 390 -10.67 -14.04 4.43
C PHE A 390 -11.75 -15.14 4.29
N ARG A 391 -13.04 -14.77 4.20
CA ARG A 391 -14.13 -15.74 3.95
C ARG A 391 -14.39 -15.97 2.46
N GLU A 392 -14.05 -15.00 1.61
CA GLU A 392 -14.30 -15.07 0.16
C GLU A 392 -13.22 -15.85 -0.62
N TYR A 393 -12.00 -15.97 -0.08
CA TYR A 393 -10.87 -16.60 -0.77
C TYR A 393 -10.25 -17.72 0.06
N THR A 394 -9.77 -18.78 -0.61
CA THR A 394 -9.06 -19.87 0.05
C THR A 394 -7.61 -19.48 0.39
N VAL A 395 -7.00 -20.14 1.37
CA VAL A 395 -5.58 -19.93 1.74
C VAL A 395 -4.65 -20.06 0.53
N GLY A 396 -4.91 -21.04 -0.35
CA GLY A 396 -4.15 -21.22 -1.59
C GLY A 396 -4.30 -20.06 -2.58
N ASP A 397 -5.49 -19.45 -2.70
CA ASP A 397 -5.71 -18.30 -3.57
C ASP A 397 -5.05 -17.03 -3.02
N PHE A 398 -4.96 -16.87 -1.68
CA PHE A 398 -4.19 -15.78 -1.06
C PHE A 398 -2.68 -15.90 -1.32
N VAL A 399 -2.12 -17.11 -1.18
CA VAL A 399 -0.71 -17.38 -1.44
C VAL A 399 -0.39 -17.11 -2.92
N ASP A 400 -1.17 -17.67 -3.85
CA ASP A 400 -0.99 -17.44 -5.29
C ASP A 400 -1.09 -15.95 -5.66
N ARG A 401 -2.02 -15.21 -5.04
CA ARG A 401 -2.14 -13.76 -5.27
C ARG A 401 -0.94 -13.00 -4.71
N SER A 402 -0.43 -13.36 -3.54
CA SER A 402 0.75 -12.69 -2.96
C SER A 402 1.99 -12.80 -3.87
N MET A 403 2.15 -13.94 -4.58
CA MET A 403 3.21 -14.12 -5.58
C MET A 403 3.06 -13.19 -6.80
N GLY A 404 1.86 -12.65 -7.04
CA GLY A 404 1.63 -11.67 -8.10
C GLY A 404 2.42 -10.37 -7.92
N ILE A 405 2.78 -10.01 -6.68
CA ILE A 405 3.62 -8.83 -6.40
C ILE A 405 5.04 -9.03 -6.92
N ASP A 406 5.58 -10.23 -6.74
CA ASP A 406 6.91 -10.57 -7.22
C ASP A 406 6.93 -10.60 -8.77
N ALA A 407 5.88 -11.13 -9.40
CA ALA A 407 5.70 -11.07 -10.84
C ALA A 407 5.59 -9.63 -11.36
N ALA A 408 4.82 -8.78 -10.67
CA ALA A 408 4.71 -7.37 -11.00
C ALA A 408 6.08 -6.67 -10.92
N ARG A 409 6.78 -6.82 -9.79
CA ARG A 409 8.11 -6.27 -9.57
C ARG A 409 9.06 -6.67 -10.69
N ARG A 410 9.23 -7.97 -10.97
CA ARG A 410 10.17 -8.48 -11.99
C ARG A 410 9.95 -7.86 -13.37
N VAL A 411 8.70 -7.61 -13.74
CA VAL A 411 8.38 -6.94 -15.00
C VAL A 411 8.85 -5.49 -14.99
N PHE A 412 8.55 -4.72 -13.95
CA PHE A 412 8.88 -3.30 -13.91
C PHE A 412 10.35 -3.00 -13.65
N THR A 413 11.02 -3.85 -12.87
CA THR A 413 12.42 -3.65 -12.53
C THR A 413 13.31 -4.26 -13.59
N GLY A 414 13.16 -5.54 -13.89
CA GLY A 414 14.21 -6.25 -14.62
C GLY A 414 14.11 -6.11 -16.13
N ARG A 415 12.99 -6.55 -16.68
CA ARG A 415 12.94 -6.85 -18.12
C ARG A 415 12.35 -5.73 -18.96
N ALA A 416 11.35 -5.00 -18.46
CA ALA A 416 10.83 -3.82 -19.15
C ALA A 416 11.89 -2.71 -19.26
N LEU A 417 12.70 -2.49 -18.23
CA LEU A 417 13.76 -1.48 -18.29
C LEU A 417 14.83 -1.87 -19.31
N ARG A 418 15.32 -3.12 -19.27
CA ARG A 418 16.27 -3.65 -20.26
C ARG A 418 15.75 -3.57 -21.70
N SER A 419 14.46 -3.86 -21.91
CA SER A 419 13.86 -3.80 -23.23
C SER A 419 13.75 -2.35 -23.74
N MET A 420 13.43 -1.40 -22.85
CA MET A 420 13.41 0.03 -23.18
C MET A 420 14.81 0.55 -23.53
N MET A 421 15.84 0.09 -22.82
CA MET A 421 17.24 0.40 -23.12
C MET A 421 17.66 -0.15 -24.49
N ALA A 422 17.26 -1.38 -24.83
CA ALA A 422 17.46 -1.95 -26.16
C ALA A 422 16.70 -1.14 -27.24
N GLY A 423 15.52 -0.63 -26.93
CA GLY A 423 14.81 0.31 -27.80
C GLY A 423 15.63 1.55 -28.14
N LEU A 424 16.28 2.18 -27.14
CA LEU A 424 17.14 3.35 -27.38
C LEU A 424 18.39 3.00 -28.20
N PHE A 425 18.95 1.81 -28.00
CA PHE A 425 20.05 1.30 -28.81
C PHE A 425 19.65 1.14 -30.29
N ALA A 426 18.43 0.67 -30.56
CA ALA A 426 17.94 0.50 -31.93
C ALA A 426 17.95 1.83 -32.73
N TRP A 427 17.79 2.97 -32.07
CA TRP A 427 17.84 4.28 -32.75
C TRP A 427 19.23 4.58 -33.33
N PHE A 428 20.30 4.20 -32.65
CA PHE A 428 21.66 4.39 -33.17
C PHE A 428 21.91 3.53 -34.41
N SER A 429 21.52 2.24 -34.35
CA SER A 429 21.66 1.34 -35.49
C SER A 429 20.78 1.75 -36.68
N ILE A 430 19.53 2.15 -36.44
CA ILE A 430 18.63 2.65 -37.51
C ILE A 430 19.19 3.95 -38.10
N GLY A 431 19.68 4.87 -37.27
CA GLY A 431 20.30 6.11 -37.73
C GLY A 431 21.50 5.85 -38.64
N LEU A 432 22.35 4.89 -38.28
CA LEU A 432 23.48 4.46 -39.10
C LEU A 432 23.04 3.85 -40.44
N MET A 433 22.00 3.01 -40.44
CA MET A 433 21.46 2.43 -41.67
C MET A 433 20.92 3.49 -42.63
N LEU A 434 20.20 4.48 -42.10
CA LEU A 434 19.66 5.60 -42.89
C LEU A 434 20.77 6.52 -43.42
N TYR A 435 21.90 6.61 -42.72
CA TYR A 435 23.09 7.34 -43.18
C TYR A 435 23.73 6.69 -44.42
N TYR A 436 23.82 5.36 -44.46
CA TYR A 436 24.40 4.64 -45.61
C TYR A 436 23.48 4.67 -46.86
N ASP A 437 22.23 4.22 -46.72
CA ASP A 437 21.25 4.26 -47.82
C ASP A 437 19.84 4.39 -47.25
N VAL A 438 19.21 5.53 -47.51
CA VAL A 438 17.86 5.84 -47.03
C VAL A 438 16.82 4.85 -47.57
N ARG A 439 16.91 4.44 -48.85
CA ARG A 439 15.90 3.57 -49.46
C ARG A 439 16.00 2.15 -48.91
N LEU A 440 17.22 1.61 -48.83
CA LEU A 440 17.44 0.28 -48.26
C LEU A 440 17.18 0.29 -46.75
N GLY A 441 17.55 1.38 -46.06
CA GLY A 441 17.27 1.60 -44.65
C GLY A 441 15.79 1.64 -44.32
N LEU A 442 14.94 2.23 -45.17
CA LEU A 442 13.48 2.21 -45.00
C LEU A 442 12.89 0.80 -45.13
N ILE A 443 13.37 -0.01 -46.08
CA ILE A 443 12.94 -1.41 -46.23
C ILE A 443 13.35 -2.21 -45.00
N ALA A 444 14.56 -2.00 -44.52
CA ALA A 444 15.08 -2.66 -43.33
C ALA A 444 14.35 -2.24 -42.04
N LEU A 445 13.99 -0.96 -41.93
CA LEU A 445 13.13 -0.45 -40.87
C LEU A 445 11.74 -1.10 -40.93
N LEU A 446 11.13 -1.20 -42.11
CA LEU A 446 9.85 -1.86 -42.31
C LEU A 446 9.90 -3.34 -41.88
N LEU A 447 10.93 -4.09 -42.30
CA LEU A 447 11.16 -5.46 -41.83
C LEU A 447 11.23 -5.51 -40.30
N THR A 448 12.05 -4.66 -39.70
CA THR A 448 12.23 -4.68 -38.26
C THR A 448 10.94 -4.33 -37.49
N LEU A 449 10.11 -3.43 -38.02
CA LEU A 449 8.79 -3.12 -37.47
C LEU A 449 7.78 -4.26 -37.66
N VAL A 450 7.78 -4.93 -38.82
CA VAL A 450 6.94 -6.13 -39.06
C VAL A 450 7.30 -7.23 -38.07
N ARG A 451 8.59 -7.42 -37.78
CA ARG A 451 9.05 -8.36 -36.74
C ARG A 451 8.45 -8.01 -35.38
N ALA A 452 8.58 -6.75 -34.95
CA ALA A 452 8.06 -6.28 -33.67
C ALA A 452 6.54 -6.50 -33.54
N PHE A 453 5.81 -6.19 -34.63
CA PHE A 453 4.37 -6.38 -34.70
C PHE A 453 3.99 -7.86 -34.57
N LEU A 454 4.64 -8.75 -35.32
CA LEU A 454 4.37 -10.19 -35.29
C LEU A 454 4.68 -10.79 -33.91
N ILE A 455 5.81 -10.42 -33.30
CA ILE A 455 6.14 -10.83 -31.92
C ILE A 455 5.01 -10.39 -30.97
N THR A 456 4.63 -9.12 -31.01
CA THR A 456 3.61 -8.56 -30.11
C THR A 456 2.24 -9.22 -30.33
N ALA A 457 1.85 -9.48 -31.57
CA ALA A 457 0.57 -10.11 -31.92
C ALA A 457 0.50 -11.57 -31.43
N VAL A 458 1.54 -12.37 -31.68
CA VAL A 458 1.60 -13.77 -31.20
C VAL A 458 1.63 -13.81 -29.68
N SER A 459 2.35 -12.89 -29.05
CA SER A 459 2.38 -12.74 -27.60
C SER A 459 1.03 -12.38 -26.99
N ALA A 460 0.19 -11.59 -27.66
CA ALA A 460 -1.17 -11.31 -27.21
C ALA A 460 -2.06 -12.59 -27.24
N ILE A 461 -1.90 -13.44 -28.25
CA ILE A 461 -2.60 -14.73 -28.33
C ILE A 461 -2.13 -15.67 -27.22
N ARG A 462 -0.82 -15.70 -26.95
CA ARG A 462 -0.23 -16.45 -25.84
C ARG A 462 -0.80 -16.00 -24.50
N LEU A 463 -0.88 -14.68 -24.28
CA LEU A 463 -1.40 -14.07 -23.07
C LEU A 463 -2.84 -14.50 -22.76
N TYR A 464 -3.70 -14.56 -23.79
CA TYR A 464 -5.09 -15.00 -23.63
C TYR A 464 -5.19 -16.41 -23.03
N HIS A 465 -4.33 -17.33 -23.48
CA HIS A 465 -4.30 -18.71 -22.99
C HIS A 465 -3.65 -18.80 -21.60
N GLU A 466 -2.60 -18.02 -21.33
CA GLU A 466 -1.97 -17.94 -20.01
C GLU A 466 -2.93 -17.42 -18.94
N HIS A 467 -3.73 -16.39 -19.26
CA HIS A 467 -4.73 -15.86 -18.32
C HIS A 467 -5.72 -16.97 -17.89
N LYS A 468 -6.21 -17.77 -18.84
CA LYS A 468 -7.07 -18.92 -18.52
C LYS A 468 -6.34 -19.96 -17.69
N TYR A 469 -5.09 -20.30 -18.04
CA TYR A 469 -4.26 -21.23 -17.28
C TYR A 469 -4.11 -20.82 -15.81
N PHE A 470 -3.72 -19.56 -15.54
CA PHE A 470 -3.55 -19.06 -14.17
C PHE A 470 -4.86 -18.97 -13.38
N SER A 471 -5.98 -18.69 -14.04
CA SER A 471 -7.30 -18.67 -13.37
C SER A 471 -7.75 -20.03 -12.84
N HIS A 472 -7.29 -21.12 -13.47
CA HIS A 472 -7.58 -22.49 -13.03
C HIS A 472 -6.56 -23.02 -12.01
N GLN A 473 -5.31 -22.55 -12.04
CA GLN A 473 -4.24 -23.00 -11.13
C GLN A 473 -4.63 -22.88 -9.65
N GLY A 474 -5.07 -21.69 -9.20
CA GLY A 474 -5.41 -21.49 -7.78
C GLY A 474 -6.60 -22.32 -7.31
N LYS A 475 -7.56 -22.58 -8.20
CA LYS A 475 -8.72 -23.45 -7.91
C LYS A 475 -8.29 -24.91 -7.73
N ILE A 476 -7.40 -25.39 -8.60
CA ILE A 476 -6.86 -26.75 -8.52
C ILE A 476 -6.00 -26.91 -7.27
N SER A 477 -5.10 -25.96 -6.98
CA SER A 477 -4.29 -25.98 -5.75
C SER A 477 -5.15 -25.98 -4.49
N GLY A 478 -6.21 -25.16 -4.45
CA GLY A 478 -7.17 -25.14 -3.35
C GLY A 478 -7.94 -26.45 -3.21
N PHE A 479 -8.36 -27.06 -4.32
CA PHE A 479 -9.05 -28.35 -4.32
C PHE A 479 -8.14 -29.47 -3.80
N VAL A 480 -6.87 -29.51 -4.21
CA VAL A 480 -5.89 -30.47 -3.70
C VAL A 480 -5.71 -30.33 -2.19
N LEU A 481 -5.61 -29.11 -1.66
CA LEU A 481 -5.54 -28.88 -0.21
C LEU A 481 -6.79 -29.40 0.51
N GLN A 482 -7.98 -29.18 -0.07
CA GLN A 482 -9.23 -29.71 0.47
C GLN A 482 -9.28 -31.25 0.45
N LEU A 483 -8.77 -31.89 -0.61
CA LEU A 483 -8.67 -33.35 -0.68
C LEU A 483 -7.73 -33.91 0.40
N ILE A 484 -6.60 -33.26 0.63
CA ILE A 484 -5.63 -33.66 1.67
C ILE A 484 -6.25 -33.47 3.07
N ALA A 485 -6.85 -32.31 3.34
CA ALA A 485 -7.51 -32.03 4.62
C ALA A 485 -8.73 -32.95 4.87
N GLY A 486 -9.42 -33.37 3.81
CA GLY A 486 -10.60 -34.23 3.85
C GLY A 486 -10.32 -35.72 3.67
N ILE A 487 -9.06 -36.16 3.66
CA ILE A 487 -8.69 -37.52 3.24
C ILE A 487 -9.37 -38.62 4.07
N GLY A 488 -9.56 -38.38 5.39
CA GLY A 488 -10.25 -39.31 6.28
C GLY A 488 -11.71 -39.55 5.85
N LYS A 489 -12.44 -38.48 5.50
CA LYS A 489 -13.83 -38.57 5.02
C LYS A 489 -13.92 -39.29 3.68
N LEU A 490 -12.97 -39.02 2.79
CA LEU A 490 -12.90 -39.63 1.46
C LEU A 490 -12.62 -41.14 1.51
N ARG A 491 -11.74 -41.58 2.44
CA ARG A 491 -11.46 -43.00 2.67
C ARG A 491 -12.66 -43.75 3.23
N VAL A 492 -13.34 -43.18 4.22
CA VAL A 492 -14.52 -43.81 4.84
C VAL A 492 -15.68 -43.93 3.84
N ALA A 493 -15.83 -42.96 2.94
CA ALA A 493 -16.90 -42.94 1.94
C ALA A 493 -16.56 -43.65 0.62
N ASP A 494 -15.39 -44.29 0.51
CA ASP A 494 -14.82 -44.84 -0.74
C ASP A 494 -14.96 -43.90 -1.96
N ALA A 495 -14.77 -42.60 -1.70
CA ALA A 495 -15.03 -41.53 -2.67
C ALA A 495 -13.75 -41.05 -3.38
N ILE A 496 -12.61 -41.69 -3.13
CA ILE A 496 -11.31 -41.31 -3.72
C ILE A 496 -11.35 -41.34 -5.26
N PRO A 497 -11.89 -42.37 -5.95
CA PRO A 497 -11.94 -42.38 -7.40
C PRO A 497 -12.79 -41.23 -7.97
N ARG A 498 -13.89 -40.88 -7.29
CA ARG A 498 -14.76 -39.75 -7.65
C ARG A 498 -14.02 -38.42 -7.50
N ALA A 499 -13.32 -38.22 -6.38
CA ALA A 499 -12.50 -37.03 -6.14
C ALA A 499 -11.39 -36.86 -7.19
N LEU A 500 -10.68 -37.95 -7.53
CA LEU A 500 -9.67 -37.97 -8.59
C LEU A 500 -10.28 -37.68 -9.96
N GLY A 501 -11.48 -38.17 -10.25
CA GLY A 501 -12.20 -37.86 -11.49
C GLY A 501 -12.54 -36.37 -11.64
N VAL A 502 -12.92 -35.70 -10.54
CA VAL A 502 -13.15 -34.24 -10.53
C VAL A 502 -11.84 -33.48 -10.73
N TRP A 503 -10.79 -33.86 -10.00
CA TRP A 503 -9.46 -33.27 -10.16
C TRP A 503 -8.94 -33.41 -11.59
N SER A 504 -9.03 -34.61 -12.17
CA SER A 504 -8.56 -34.91 -13.53
C SER A 504 -9.23 -34.05 -14.59
N ARG A 505 -10.54 -33.80 -14.49
CA ARG A 505 -11.27 -32.90 -15.42
C ARG A 505 -10.81 -31.44 -15.33
N GLN A 506 -10.57 -30.95 -14.12
CA GLN A 506 -10.08 -29.59 -13.92
C GLN A 506 -8.64 -29.45 -14.42
N PHE A 507 -7.80 -30.43 -14.10
CA PHE A 507 -6.41 -30.48 -14.54
C PHE A 507 -6.27 -30.61 -16.06
N SER A 508 -7.11 -31.42 -16.73
CA SER A 508 -7.08 -31.54 -18.19
C SER A 508 -7.45 -30.23 -18.89
N THR A 509 -8.44 -29.50 -18.37
CA THR A 509 -8.82 -28.17 -18.87
C THR A 509 -7.67 -27.18 -18.71
N GLN A 510 -7.01 -27.18 -17.55
CA GLN A 510 -5.83 -26.37 -17.31
C GLN A 510 -4.69 -26.73 -18.28
N LYS A 511 -4.39 -28.02 -18.43
CA LYS A 511 -3.32 -28.52 -19.30
C LYS A 511 -3.57 -28.16 -20.77
N ARG A 512 -4.82 -28.14 -21.22
CA ARG A 512 -5.18 -27.70 -22.58
C ARG A 512 -4.81 -26.24 -22.82
N ASN A 513 -5.10 -25.34 -21.88
CA ASN A 513 -4.71 -23.93 -21.98
C ASN A 513 -3.18 -23.75 -21.90
N PHE A 514 -2.51 -24.53 -21.06
CA PHE A 514 -1.05 -24.57 -20.99
C PHE A 514 -0.43 -24.98 -22.34
N LEU A 515 -0.91 -26.07 -22.93
CA LEU A 515 -0.43 -26.56 -24.24
C LEU A 515 -0.71 -25.54 -25.35
N ALA A 516 -1.86 -24.87 -25.34
CA ALA A 516 -2.16 -23.82 -26.31
C ALA A 516 -1.20 -22.62 -26.19
N SER A 517 -0.90 -22.17 -24.95
CA SER A 517 0.13 -21.16 -24.71
C SER A 517 1.51 -21.63 -25.19
N GLN A 518 1.88 -22.88 -24.90
CA GLN A 518 3.17 -23.44 -25.31
C GLN A 518 3.29 -23.56 -26.83
N ARG A 519 2.22 -23.91 -27.54
CA ARG A 519 2.20 -23.92 -29.02
C ARG A 519 2.45 -22.52 -29.59
N ALA A 520 1.83 -21.48 -29.02
CA ALA A 520 2.09 -20.10 -29.41
C ALA A 520 3.55 -19.70 -29.13
N SER A 521 4.10 -20.10 -27.98
CA SER A 521 5.51 -19.88 -27.65
C SER A 521 6.47 -20.60 -28.62
N ASN A 522 6.15 -21.84 -29.00
CA ASN A 522 6.96 -22.60 -29.97
C ASN A 522 6.88 -21.97 -31.36
N ALA A 523 5.69 -21.52 -31.79
CA ALA A 523 5.52 -20.81 -33.05
C ALA A 523 6.35 -19.50 -33.08
N LEU A 524 6.35 -18.76 -31.97
CA LEU A 524 7.20 -17.58 -31.82
C LEU A 524 8.70 -17.93 -31.87
N GLY A 525 9.12 -19.03 -31.25
CA GLY A 525 10.51 -19.51 -31.31
C GLY A 525 10.95 -19.90 -32.72
N VAL A 526 10.09 -20.57 -33.49
CA VAL A 526 10.33 -20.88 -34.90
C VAL A 526 10.42 -19.60 -35.73
N PHE A 527 9.52 -18.65 -35.49
CA PHE A 527 9.55 -17.34 -36.15
C PHE A 527 10.85 -16.58 -35.84
N GLU A 528 11.26 -16.49 -34.58
CA GLU A 528 12.50 -15.82 -34.16
C GLU A 528 13.76 -16.44 -34.79
N ALA A 529 13.76 -17.75 -35.03
CA ALA A 529 14.86 -18.44 -35.71
C ALA A 529 14.86 -18.23 -37.23
N ALA A 530 13.69 -18.28 -37.88
CA ALA A 530 13.57 -18.20 -39.33
C ALA A 530 13.59 -16.75 -39.87
N TYR A 531 13.05 -15.80 -39.10
CA TYR A 531 12.84 -14.43 -39.56
C TYR A 531 14.13 -13.70 -39.94
N PRO A 532 15.25 -13.78 -39.18
CA PRO A 532 16.50 -13.12 -39.56
C PRO A 532 17.05 -13.59 -40.92
N LEU A 533 16.88 -14.88 -41.25
CA LEU A 533 17.29 -15.45 -42.54
C LEU A 533 16.44 -14.89 -43.69
N ILE A 534 15.11 -14.89 -43.53
CA ILE A 534 14.17 -14.36 -44.53
C ILE A 534 14.42 -12.86 -44.73
N ALA A 535 14.58 -12.11 -43.64
CA ALA A 535 14.83 -10.68 -43.70
C ALA A 535 16.17 -10.35 -44.37
N THR A 536 17.22 -11.15 -44.10
CA THR A 536 18.51 -11.07 -44.79
C THR A 536 18.34 -11.27 -46.29
N LEU A 537 17.62 -12.32 -46.71
CA LEU A 537 17.35 -12.58 -48.13
C LEU A 537 16.62 -11.40 -48.80
N ILE A 538 15.62 -10.82 -48.12
CA ILE A 538 14.89 -9.66 -48.63
C ILE A 538 15.80 -8.44 -48.76
N ILE A 539 16.69 -8.18 -47.79
CA ILE A 539 17.66 -7.07 -47.87
C ILE A 539 18.59 -7.25 -49.08
N PHE A 540 19.12 -8.45 -49.29
CA PHE A 540 19.97 -8.74 -50.45
C PHE A 540 19.22 -8.58 -51.78
N ALA A 541 17.98 -9.08 -51.87
CA ALA A 541 17.13 -8.90 -53.05
C ALA A 541 16.79 -7.41 -53.27
N ALA A 542 16.45 -6.67 -52.22
CA ALA A 542 16.15 -5.26 -52.31
C ALA A 542 17.37 -4.45 -52.77
N ALA A 543 18.57 -4.76 -52.25
CA ALA A 543 19.80 -4.10 -52.66
C ALA A 543 20.04 -4.23 -54.18
N THR A 544 19.83 -5.42 -54.75
CA THR A 544 19.96 -5.69 -56.19
C THR A 544 18.88 -5.03 -57.02
N PHE A 545 17.60 -5.13 -56.63
CA PHE A 545 16.50 -4.50 -57.36
C PHE A 545 16.57 -2.96 -57.34
N LEU A 546 16.97 -2.35 -56.22
CA LEU A 546 17.06 -0.90 -56.10
C LEU A 546 18.35 -0.32 -56.71
N LYS A 547 19.27 -1.16 -57.20
CA LYS A 547 20.61 -0.76 -57.66
C LYS A 547 21.29 0.15 -56.63
N SER A 548 21.26 -0.27 -55.36
CA SER A 548 21.82 0.53 -54.27
C SER A 548 23.30 0.82 -54.52
N LYS A 549 23.74 2.04 -54.18
CA LYS A 549 25.16 2.42 -54.25
C LYS A 549 26.04 1.53 -53.38
N LEU A 550 25.47 0.93 -52.33
CA LEU A 550 26.14 -0.02 -51.46
C LEU A 550 26.57 -1.30 -52.18
N LEU A 551 26.01 -1.64 -53.35
CA LEU A 551 26.50 -2.79 -54.12
C LEU A 551 27.87 -2.55 -54.76
N GLN A 552 28.27 -1.30 -54.94
CA GLN A 552 29.61 -0.93 -55.41
C GLN A 552 30.61 -0.84 -54.26
N ASP A 553 30.12 -0.68 -53.03
CA ASP A 553 30.88 -0.54 -51.80
C ASP A 553 30.59 -1.71 -50.85
N VAL A 554 31.37 -2.80 -51.00
CA VAL A 554 31.18 -4.04 -50.23
C VAL A 554 31.34 -3.79 -48.73
N GLY A 555 32.26 -2.92 -48.31
CA GLY A 555 32.44 -2.55 -46.91
C GLY A 555 31.25 -1.81 -46.34
N GLY A 556 30.73 -0.83 -47.09
CA GLY A 556 29.53 -0.09 -46.70
C GLY A 556 28.30 -1.01 -46.59
N PHE A 557 28.15 -1.97 -47.50
CA PHE A 557 27.06 -2.95 -47.43
C PHE A 557 27.17 -3.87 -46.20
N LEU A 558 28.38 -4.36 -45.87
CA LEU A 558 28.59 -5.19 -44.68
C LEU A 558 28.40 -4.41 -43.38
N ALA A 559 28.79 -3.14 -43.34
CA ALA A 559 28.51 -2.24 -42.21
C ALA A 559 27.01 -1.99 -42.04
N PHE A 560 26.29 -1.73 -43.14
CA PHE A 560 24.83 -1.64 -43.14
C PHE A 560 24.19 -2.94 -42.62
N PHE A 561 24.69 -4.10 -43.05
CA PHE A 561 24.18 -5.40 -42.62
C PHE A 561 24.43 -5.67 -41.13
N ALA A 562 25.61 -5.29 -40.61
CA ALA A 562 25.91 -5.36 -39.18
C ALA A 562 24.96 -4.46 -38.36
N ALA A 563 24.72 -3.23 -38.82
CA ALA A 563 23.76 -2.32 -38.20
C ALA A 563 22.31 -2.87 -38.26
N PHE A 564 21.92 -3.49 -39.36
CA PHE A 564 20.63 -4.17 -39.50
C PHE A 564 20.46 -5.30 -38.48
N GLY A 565 21.47 -6.16 -38.33
CA GLY A 565 21.45 -7.22 -37.32
C GLY A 565 21.31 -6.69 -35.89
N GLN A 566 22.02 -5.60 -35.57
CA GLN A 566 21.92 -4.90 -34.30
C GLN A 566 20.52 -4.32 -34.05
N ALA A 567 19.94 -3.64 -35.05
CA ALA A 567 18.59 -3.07 -34.97
C ALA A 567 17.54 -4.18 -34.76
N MET A 568 17.67 -5.27 -35.50
CA MET A 568 16.84 -6.47 -35.39
C MET A 568 16.90 -7.07 -33.98
N ALA A 569 18.09 -7.33 -33.44
CA ALA A 569 18.25 -7.87 -32.08
C ALA A 569 17.59 -6.97 -31.03
N SER A 570 17.77 -5.66 -31.17
CA SER A 570 17.33 -4.66 -30.19
C SER A 570 15.83 -4.44 -30.19
N ILE A 571 15.21 -4.40 -31.37
CA ILE A 571 13.75 -4.33 -31.51
C ILE A 571 13.10 -5.66 -31.10
N GLY A 572 13.72 -6.80 -31.39
CA GLY A 572 13.28 -8.11 -30.87
C GLY A 572 13.27 -8.15 -29.34
N ALA A 573 14.33 -7.63 -28.71
CA ALA A 573 14.40 -7.49 -27.24
C ALA A 573 13.34 -6.53 -26.70
N LEU A 574 13.08 -5.40 -27.38
CA LEU A 574 12.01 -4.46 -27.03
C LEU A 574 10.64 -5.14 -27.07
N ALA A 575 10.30 -5.81 -28.18
CA ALA A 575 9.03 -6.51 -28.36
C ALA A 575 8.84 -7.65 -27.35
N SER A 576 9.90 -8.42 -27.09
CA SER A 576 9.90 -9.48 -26.06
C SER A 576 9.67 -8.93 -24.66
N GLY A 577 10.29 -7.79 -24.31
CA GLY A 577 10.07 -7.14 -23.02
C GLY A 577 8.65 -6.60 -22.85
N ILE A 578 8.05 -6.07 -23.92
CA ILE A 578 6.63 -5.68 -23.93
C ILE A 578 5.75 -6.91 -23.72
N SER A 579 6.01 -7.98 -24.47
CA SER A 579 5.30 -9.26 -24.34
C SER A 579 5.31 -9.79 -22.90
N GLU A 580 6.48 -9.83 -22.26
CA GLU A 580 6.58 -10.27 -20.87
C GLU A 580 5.93 -9.31 -19.88
N SER A 581 5.95 -8.01 -20.18
CA SER A 581 5.21 -7.04 -19.38
C SER A 581 3.71 -7.31 -19.43
N LEU A 582 3.20 -7.69 -20.60
CA LEU A 582 1.82 -8.11 -20.79
C LEU A 582 1.50 -9.40 -20.02
N THR A 583 2.40 -10.39 -19.97
CA THR A 583 2.18 -11.64 -19.20
C THR A 583 2.15 -11.45 -17.69
N ALA A 584 2.71 -10.35 -17.15
CA ALA A 584 2.50 -10.00 -15.75
C ALA A 584 1.16 -9.32 -15.45
N ILE A 585 0.45 -8.78 -16.45
CA ILE A 585 -0.85 -8.11 -16.23
C ILE A 585 -1.86 -9.03 -15.54
N PRO A 586 -2.05 -10.29 -15.93
CA PRO A 586 -2.91 -11.24 -15.20
C PRO A 586 -2.53 -11.38 -13.73
N HIS A 587 -1.23 -11.52 -13.43
CA HIS A 587 -0.73 -11.60 -12.04
C HIS A 587 -1.02 -10.32 -11.26
N ILE A 588 -0.80 -9.16 -11.87
CA ILE A 588 -1.10 -7.85 -11.28
C ILE A 588 -2.60 -7.65 -11.06
N THR A 589 -3.42 -8.09 -12.01
CA THR A 589 -4.89 -7.95 -11.92
C THR A 589 -5.45 -8.81 -10.79
N ARG A 590 -4.85 -9.99 -10.53
CA ARG A 590 -5.21 -10.84 -9.39
C ARG A 590 -4.86 -10.22 -8.02
N LEU A 591 -3.88 -9.31 -7.97
CA LEU A 591 -3.59 -8.53 -6.77
C LEU A 591 -4.63 -7.47 -6.45
N ARG A 592 -5.36 -6.97 -7.46
CA ARG A 592 -6.24 -5.82 -7.33
C ARG A 592 -7.18 -5.92 -6.11
N PRO A 593 -7.88 -7.04 -5.84
CA PRO A 593 -8.78 -7.13 -4.69
C PRO A 593 -8.08 -7.02 -3.33
N LEU A 594 -6.83 -7.50 -3.21
CA LEU A 594 -6.03 -7.41 -1.97
C LEU A 594 -5.53 -5.99 -1.71
N ILE A 595 -5.29 -5.22 -2.78
CA ILE A 595 -4.74 -3.87 -2.72
C ILE A 595 -5.84 -2.80 -2.71
N SER A 596 -6.98 -3.06 -3.35
CA SER A 596 -8.13 -2.15 -3.43
C SER A 596 -9.09 -2.27 -2.24
N GLY A 597 -9.01 -3.35 -1.45
CA GLY A 597 -9.76 -3.45 -0.21
C GLY A 597 -9.32 -2.35 0.76
N ALA A 598 -10.29 -1.56 1.24
CA ALA A 598 -10.06 -0.66 2.37
C ALA A 598 -9.66 -1.53 3.57
N THR A 599 -8.52 -1.22 4.21
CA THR A 599 -8.12 -1.93 5.43
C THR A 599 -9.19 -1.71 6.50
N GLY A 600 -9.60 -2.77 7.20
CA GLY A 600 -10.68 -2.72 8.20
C GLY A 600 -10.37 -1.83 9.42
N LEU A 601 -9.11 -1.40 9.54
CA LEU A 601 -8.68 -0.30 10.40
C LEU A 601 -8.90 1.01 9.62
N SER A 602 -10.17 1.45 9.52
CA SER A 602 -10.47 2.84 9.19
C SER A 602 -9.82 3.76 10.24
N ASP A 603 -9.48 4.98 9.83
CA ASP A 603 -8.71 5.99 10.56
C ASP A 603 -9.20 6.37 11.98
N GLU A 604 -10.30 5.78 12.45
CA GLU A 604 -11.06 6.21 13.63
C GLU A 604 -10.97 5.30 14.85
N ARG A 605 -10.42 4.07 14.77
CA ARG A 605 -10.33 3.21 15.97
C ARG A 605 -9.07 3.49 16.79
N LYS A 606 -9.28 4.13 17.96
CA LYS A 606 -8.32 4.18 19.08
C LYS A 606 -7.73 2.78 19.33
N SER A 607 -6.41 2.75 19.51
CA SER A 607 -5.67 1.57 19.98
C SER A 607 -6.34 1.05 21.27
N PRO A 608 -6.60 -0.26 21.41
CA PRO A 608 -7.00 -0.80 22.70
C PRO A 608 -5.73 -0.87 23.55
N GLY A 609 -5.66 -0.02 24.59
CA GLY A 609 -4.77 -0.16 25.75
C GLY A 609 -3.28 -0.14 25.47
#